data_AF-J0YU97-F1
#
_entry.id   AF-J0YU97-F1
#
_cell.length_a   1.000
_cell.length_b   1.000
_cell.length_c   1.000
_cell.angle_alpha   90.00
_cell.angle_beta   90.00
_cell.angle_gamma   90.00
#
_symmetry.space_group_name_H-M   'P 1'
#
loop_
_entity.id
_entity.type
_entity.pdbx_description
1 polymer ?
#
loop_
_entity_poly.entity_id
_entity_poly.type
_entity_poly.pdbx_seq_one_letter_code
_entity_poly.pdbx_strand_id
1 'polypeptide(L)' 'MDIHYEIIRLFLMLIIITPIIATFSKIFSGWSWKLSITLALSSIIIFFISDFSRRYFGLY' A
#
# COMPACT_ATOMS: atom_id res chain seq x y z
N MET A 1 19.42 0.89 -7.42
CA MET A 1 18.30 0.48 -6.53
C MET A 1 18.35 -1.04 -6.41
N ASP A 2 18.41 -1.56 -5.19
CA ASP A 2 18.37 -3.02 -4.98
C ASP A 2 16.91 -3.51 -5.06
N ILE A 3 16.63 -4.34 -6.05
CA ILE A 3 15.28 -4.85 -6.33
C ILE A 3 14.79 -5.78 -5.21
N HIS A 4 15.70 -6.54 -4.58
CA HIS A 4 15.32 -7.43 -3.48
C HIS A 4 14.85 -6.63 -2.27
N TYR A 5 15.54 -5.53 -1.97
CA TYR A 5 15.13 -4.62 -0.90
C TYR A 5 13.77 -3.96 -1.16
N GLU A 6 13.52 -3.52 -2.39
CA GLU A 6 12.22 -2.93 -2.78
C GLU A 6 11.05 -3.92 -2.65
N ILE A 7 11.25 -5.18 -3.05
CA ILE A 7 10.22 -6.23 -2.94
C ILE A 7 9.94 -6.53 -1.47
N ILE A 8 10.96 -6.66 -0.63
CA ILE A 8 10.78 -6.88 0.82
C ILE A 8 10.05 -5.70 1.44
N ARG A 9 10.39 -4.46 1.06
CA ARG A 9 9.70 -3.27 1.56
C ARG A 9 8.22 -3.26 1.17
N LEU A 10 7.89 -3.56 -0.09
CA LEU A 10 6.51 -3.68 -0.54
C LEU A 10 5.76 -4.74 0.28
N PHE A 11 6.36 -5.91 0.48
CA PHE A 11 5.73 -7.01 1.21
C PHE A 11 5.43 -6.65 2.67
N LEU A 12 6.39 -5.99 3.34
CA LEU A 12 6.20 -5.48 4.70
C LEU A 12 5.07 -4.44 4.76
N MET A 13 5.04 -3.53 3.79
CA MET A 13 4.02 -2.49 3.69
C MET A 13 2.63 -3.10 3.47
N LEU A 14 2.55 -4.16 2.65
CA LEU A 14 1.31 -4.88 2.40
C LEU A 14 0.81 -5.59 3.67
N ILE A 15 1.68 -6.25 4.44
CA ILE A 15 1.28 -6.95 5.66
C ILE A 15 0.81 -5.98 6.75
N ILE A 16 1.51 -4.87 6.95
CA ILE A 16 1.23 -3.95 8.06
C ILE A 16 0.08 -2.99 7.71
N ILE A 17 0.11 -2.40 6.52
CA ILE A 17 -0.79 -1.29 6.17
C ILE A 17 -2.15 -1.79 5.67
N THR A 18 -2.20 -2.93 4.97
CA THR A 18 -3.47 -3.48 4.45
C THR A 18 -4.51 -3.70 5.55
N PRO A 19 -4.22 -4.40 6.67
CA PRO A 19 -5.22 -4.59 7.71
C PRO A 19 -5.62 -3.26 8.35
N ILE A 20 -4.70 -2.32 8.53
CA ILE A 20 -5.00 -0.99 9.08
C ILE A 20 -6.02 -0.28 8.18
N ILE A 21 -5.70 -0.09 6.89
CA ILE A 21 -6.59 0.61 5.95
C ILE A 21 -7.92 -0.13 5.77
N ALA A 22 -7.90 -1.46 5.68
CA ALA A 22 -9.13 -2.24 5.54
C ALA A 22 -10.04 -2.11 6.76
N THR A 23 -9.47 -2.09 7.97
CA THR A 23 -10.23 -1.92 9.21
C THR A 23 -10.77 -0.49 9.34
N PHE A 24 -9.96 0.52 9.01
CA PHE A 24 -10.42 1.91 8.95
C PHE A 24 -11.53 2.09 7.92
N SER A 25 -11.36 1.57 6.70
CA SER A 25 -12.40 1.60 5.67
C SER A 25 -13.68 0.93 6.17
N LYS A 26 -13.59 -0.23 6.82
CA LYS A 26 -14.75 -0.94 7.36
C LYS A 26 -15.49 -0.12 8.43
N ILE A 27 -14.75 0.47 9.37
CA ILE A 27 -15.32 1.24 10.50
C ILE A 27 -15.94 2.55 10.02
N PHE A 28 -15.26 3.30 9.14
CA PHE A 28 -15.69 4.64 8.73
C PHE A 28 -16.72 4.64 7.60
N SER A 29 -16.64 3.69 6.66
CA SER A 29 -17.50 3.70 5.46
C SER A 29 -18.59 2.62 5.46
N GLY A 30 -18.55 1.67 6.41
CA GLY A 30 -19.49 0.55 6.48
C GLY A 30 -19.39 -0.44 5.31
N TRP A 31 -18.38 -0.32 4.44
CA TRP A 31 -18.24 -1.13 3.23
C TRP A 31 -18.08 -2.62 3.51
N SER A 32 -18.35 -3.46 2.51
CA SER A 32 -18.12 -4.90 2.64
C SER A 32 -16.62 -5.18 2.80
N TRP A 33 -16.27 -6.22 3.56
CA TRP A 33 -14.86 -6.58 3.80
C TRP A 33 -14.07 -6.76 2.51
N LYS A 34 -14.72 -7.32 1.48
CA LYS A 34 -14.14 -7.49 0.15
C LYS A 34 -13.73 -6.16 -0.47
N LEU A 35 -14.62 -5.17 -0.43
CA LEU A 35 -14.38 -3.85 -1.01
C LEU A 35 -13.31 -3.07 -0.25
N SER A 36 -13.32 -3.14 1.08
CA SER A 36 -12.32 -2.50 1.94
C SER A 36 -10.91 -3.08 1.72
N ILE A 37 -10.78 -4.40 1.54
CA ILE A 37 -9.49 -5.04 1.23
C ILE A 37 -9.02 -4.64 -0.18
N THR A 38 -9.90 -4.67 -1.18
CA THR A 38 -9.54 -4.27 -2.55
C THR A 38 -9.03 -2.82 -2.62
N LEU A 39 -9.65 -1.91 -1.88
CA LEU A 39 -9.24 -0.52 -1.82
C LEU A 39 -7.95 -0.31 -1.03
N ALA A 40 -7.76 -1.03 0.08
CA ALA A 40 -6.50 -1.01 0.83
C ALA A 40 -5.34 -1.46 -0.07
N LEU A 41 -5.49 -2.57 -0.79
CA LEU A 41 -4.49 -3.07 -1.73
C LEU A 41 -4.21 -2.06 -2.85
N SER A 42 -5.26 -1.49 -3.46
CA SER A 42 -5.12 -0.50 -4.53
C SER A 42 -4.36 0.75 -4.05
N SER A 43 -4.67 1.24 -2.85
CA SER A 43 -3.99 2.40 -2.25
C SER A 43 -2.52 2.13 -2.00
N ILE A 44 -2.16 0.94 -1.52
CA ILE A 44 -0.77 0.56 -1.25
C ILE A 44 0.04 0.47 -2.54
N ILE A 45 -0.54 -0.10 -3.60
CA ILE A 45 0.11 -0.18 -4.92
C ILE A 45 0.39 1.22 -5.47
N ILE A 46 -0.60 2.13 -5.41
CA ILE A 46 -0.44 3.52 -5.89
C ILE A 46 0.63 4.24 -5.07
N PHE A 47 0.62 4.08 -3.75
CA PHE A 47 1.62 4.67 -2.87
C PHE A 47 3.03 4.16 -3.22
N PHE A 48 3.18 2.85 -3.41
CA PHE A 48 4.46 2.24 -3.76
C PHE A 48 4.98 2.72 -5.11
N ILE A 49 4.12 2.78 -6.14
CA ILE A 49 4.51 3.31 -7.46
C ILE A 49 4.95 4.78 -7.35
N SER A 50 4.25 5.58 -6.55
CA SER A 50 4.59 6.99 -6.35
C SER A 50 5.93 7.17 -5.62
N ASP A 51 6.17 6.41 -4.55
CA ASP A 51 7.44 6.40 -3.81
C ASP A 51 8.60 5.89 -4.68
N PHE A 52 8.38 4.80 -5.42
CA PHE A 52 9.35 4.24 -6.35
C PHE A 52 9.71 5.24 -7.45
N SER A 53 8.71 5.86 -8.09
CA SER A 53 8.92 6.89 -9.11
C SER A 53 9.72 8.07 -8.55
N ARG A 54 9.36 8.57 -7.37
CA ARG A 54 10.05 9.69 -6.72
C ARG A 54 11.52 9.40 -6.44
N ARG A 55 11.83 8.19 -5.97
CA ARG A 55 13.21 7.72 -5.75
C ARG A 55 13.96 7.49 -7.05
N TYR A 56 13.29 6.96 -8.06
CA TYR A 56 13.88 6.72 -9.38
C TYR A 56 14.29 8.01 -10.07
N PHE A 57 13.46 9.05 -9.99
CA PHE A 57 13.75 10.39 -10.53
C PHE A 57 14.64 11.25 -9.63
N GLY A 58 15.04 10.75 -8.45
CA GLY A 58 15.93 11.48 -7.54
C GLY A 58 15.33 12.78 -6.97
N LEU A 59 14.01 12.86 -6.83
CA LEU A 59 13.28 14.03 -6.30
C LEU A 59 13.38 14.15 -4.76
N TYR A 60 14.60 14.05 -4.24
CA TYR A 60 14.94 14.19 -2.82
C TYR A 60 15.49 15.58 -2.49
#